data_AF-A0A843AS07-F1
#
_entry.id   AF-A0A843AS07-F1
#
_cell.length_a   1.000
_cell.length_b   1.000
_cell.length_c   1.000
_cell.angle_alpha   90.00
_cell.angle_beta   90.00
_cell.angle_gamma   90.00
#
_symmetry.space_group_name_H-M   'P 1'
#
loop_
_entity.id
_entity.type
_entity.pdbx_description
1 polymer ?
#
loop_
_entity_poly.entity_id
_entity_poly.type
_entity_poly.pdbx_seq_one_letter_code
_entity_poly.pdbx_strand_id
1 'polypeptide(L)'
;MAYLECDKCGGQYQLEENESPEDFDETCECGGKLKYVTSSDRIHRTKILSNINNPGVPCPYCDYKNKSNAKFCKQCGKKLEKNLISQINDEINLFAVFIGLGVSCIVLIIGSLLFGAIVASASLDISIYIGVVLVFMALCGGTTTGIVGGHDFKDGAINGFFMSLVALVILGFIVGLFLFIAMGITAALSSAFSSYSSAATSSSLGSSTSSSAGSGDFFLTIFKGIVIMILIFVFGAVGGSFGVFIKKALKSVSN
;
A
#
# COMPACT_ATOMS: atom_id res chain seq x y z
N MET A 1 -7.40 35.15 14.13
CA MET A 1 -8.65 34.75 14.81
C MET A 1 -8.40 34.76 16.31
N ALA A 2 -9.23 35.51 17.03
CA ALA A 2 -9.19 35.63 18.48
C ALA A 2 -10.52 35.16 19.05
N TYR A 3 -10.51 34.66 20.29
CA TYR A 3 -11.71 34.13 20.93
C TYR A 3 -11.67 34.37 22.44
N LEU A 4 -12.86 34.54 23.01
CA LEU A 4 -13.08 34.55 24.45
C LEU A 4 -13.40 33.14 24.92
N GLU A 5 -12.64 32.64 25.89
CA GLU A 5 -12.83 31.31 26.47
C GLU A 5 -13.19 31.44 27.95
N CYS A 6 -14.29 30.82 28.36
CA CYS A 6 -14.70 30.80 29.76
C CYS A 6 -13.86 29.80 30.56
N ASP A 7 -13.30 30.24 31.69
CA ASP A 7 -12.49 29.40 32.56
C ASP A 7 -13.27 28.32 33.34
N LYS A 8 -14.59 28.46 33.44
CA LYS A 8 -15.46 27.57 34.22
C LYS A 8 -16.17 26.53 33.35
N CYS A 9 -16.81 26.95 32.26
CA CYS A 9 -17.57 26.04 31.37
C CYS A 9 -16.83 25.66 30.08
N GLY A 10 -15.73 26.34 29.74
CA GLY A 10 -15.00 26.12 28.49
C GLY A 10 -15.72 26.61 27.23
N GLY A 11 -16.81 27.37 27.37
CA GLY A 11 -17.53 28.01 26.26
C GLY A 11 -16.61 28.97 25.50
N GLN A 12 -16.75 28.99 24.17
CA GLN A 12 -15.87 29.73 23.27
C GLN A 12 -16.71 30.66 22.40
N TYR A 13 -16.37 31.94 22.39
CA TYR A 13 -16.94 32.94 21.51
C TYR A 13 -15.86 33.48 20.58
N GLN A 14 -16.07 33.40 19.27
CA GLN A 14 -15.10 33.87 18.28
C GLN A 14 -15.39 35.34 17.96
N LEU A 15 -14.39 36.20 18.15
CA LEU A 15 -14.50 37.63 17.86
C LEU A 15 -14.42 37.85 16.35
N GLU A 16 -15.36 38.61 15.80
CA GLU A 16 -15.30 39.08 14.41
C GLU A 16 -14.27 40.22 14.26
N GLU A 17 -13.83 40.54 13.04
CA GLU A 17 -12.74 41.49 12.78
C GLU A 17 -13.03 42.93 13.28
N ASN A 18 -14.29 43.25 13.56
CA ASN A 18 -14.74 44.57 14.02
C ASN A 18 -15.20 44.59 15.49
N GLU A 19 -15.05 43.50 16.23
CA GLU A 19 -15.49 43.39 17.63
C GLU A 19 -14.29 43.49 18.57
N SER A 20 -14.34 44.41 19.54
CA SER A 20 -13.31 44.52 20.57
C SER A 20 -13.62 43.55 21.72
N PRO A 21 -12.60 42.86 22.27
CA PRO A 21 -12.81 42.02 23.46
C PRO A 21 -13.26 42.82 24.70
N GLU A 22 -13.13 44.14 24.68
CA GLU A 22 -13.60 45.05 25.74
C GLU A 22 -15.11 45.28 25.71
N ASP A 23 -15.78 44.98 24.59
CA ASP A 23 -17.23 45.15 24.42
C ASP A 23 -18.06 44.04 25.08
N PHE A 24 -17.40 43.01 25.61
CA PHE A 24 -18.03 41.83 26.21
C PHE A 24 -17.90 41.85 27.74
N ASP A 25 -18.95 41.42 28.44
CA ASP A 25 -18.90 41.23 29.88
C ASP A 25 -17.74 40.32 30.27
N GLU A 26 -16.94 40.69 31.27
CA GLU A 26 -15.84 39.85 31.78
C GLU A 26 -16.33 38.53 32.39
N THR A 27 -17.65 38.37 32.53
CA THR A 27 -18.30 37.25 33.20
C THR A 27 -19.22 36.51 32.22
N CYS A 28 -18.95 35.23 32.01
CA CYS A 28 -19.81 34.32 31.26
C CYS A 28 -21.14 34.11 31.99
N GLU A 29 -22.20 33.78 31.25
CA GLU A 29 -23.54 33.45 31.78
C GLU A 29 -23.51 32.32 32.85
N CYS A 30 -22.50 31.45 32.82
CA CYS A 30 -22.30 30.43 33.86
C CYS A 30 -21.65 30.94 35.17
N GLY A 31 -21.36 32.24 35.24
CA GLY A 31 -20.64 32.92 36.33
C GLY A 31 -19.12 32.71 36.34
N GLY A 32 -18.53 32.26 35.22
CA GLY A 32 -17.07 32.12 35.05
C GLY A 32 -16.44 33.35 34.41
N LYS A 33 -15.12 33.53 34.49
CA LYS A 33 -14.43 34.66 33.85
C LYS A 33 -14.07 34.35 32.40
N LEU A 34 -14.33 35.29 31.50
CA LEU A 34 -13.95 35.18 30.09
C LEU A 34 -12.51 35.65 29.90
N LYS A 35 -11.71 34.83 29.21
CA LYS A 35 -10.30 35.12 28.92
C LYS A 35 -10.10 35.29 27.43
N TYR A 36 -9.40 36.35 27.04
CA TYR A 36 -8.95 36.54 25.67
C TYR A 36 -7.84 35.55 25.33
N VAL A 37 -8.06 34.73 24.31
CA VAL A 37 -7.10 33.73 23.83
C VAL A 37 -6.94 33.88 22.32
N THR A 38 -5.69 33.91 21.85
CA THR A 38 -5.41 33.93 20.41
C THR A 38 -5.18 32.53 19.87
N SER A 39 -5.35 32.35 18.55
CA SER A 39 -4.93 31.11 17.85
C SER A 39 -3.47 30.74 18.07
N SER A 40 -2.58 31.71 18.29
CA SER A 40 -1.18 31.45 18.60
C SER A 40 -1.02 30.80 19.98
N ASP A 41 -1.77 31.30 20.97
CA ASP A 41 -1.71 30.81 22.35
C ASP A 41 -2.29 29.40 22.50
N ARG A 42 -3.35 29.06 21.75
CA ARG A 42 -3.85 27.67 21.68
C ARG A 42 -2.84 26.73 21.07
N ILE A 43 -2.25 27.08 19.94
CA ILE A 43 -1.25 26.23 19.29
C ILE A 43 -0.08 25.97 20.26
N HIS A 44 0.35 26.97 21.01
CA HIS A 44 1.39 26.81 22.02
C HIS A 44 0.97 25.86 23.15
N ARG A 45 -0.25 26.00 23.68
CA ARG A 45 -0.80 25.13 24.74
C ARG A 45 -1.01 23.69 24.28
N THR A 46 -1.55 23.47 23.09
CA THR A 46 -1.76 22.14 22.51
C THR A 46 -0.42 21.44 22.22
N LYS A 47 0.59 22.19 21.74
CA LYS A 47 1.95 21.67 21.51
C LYS A 47 2.68 21.30 22.81
N ILE A 48 2.39 22.02 23.91
CA ILE A 48 2.89 21.67 25.25
C ILE A 48 2.16 20.43 25.78
N LEU A 49 0.83 20.33 25.65
CA LEU A 49 0.07 19.18 26.12
C LEU A 49 0.39 17.89 25.35
N SER A 50 0.61 17.99 24.04
CA SER A 50 1.08 16.86 23.21
C SER A 50 2.51 16.42 23.55
N ASN A 51 3.33 17.30 24.14
CA ASN A 51 4.67 16.97 24.63
C ASN A 51 4.65 16.31 26.03
N ILE A 52 3.60 16.53 26.83
CA ILE A 52 3.46 15.95 28.18
C ILE A 52 2.89 14.52 28.11
N ASN A 53 1.97 14.26 27.20
CA ASN A 53 1.29 12.97 27.07
C ASN A 53 1.98 11.95 26.16
N ASN A 54 3.21 12.23 25.72
CA ASN A 54 3.92 11.27 24.89
C ASN A 54 4.63 10.25 25.80
N PRO A 55 4.20 8.98 25.84
CA PRO A 55 4.84 7.97 26.68
C PRO A 55 6.32 7.90 26.30
N GLY A 56 7.20 8.18 27.26
CA GLY A 56 8.64 8.18 27.01
C GLY A 56 9.09 6.81 26.51
N VAL A 57 9.89 6.79 25.43
CA VAL A 57 10.42 5.55 24.87
C VAL A 57 11.67 5.16 25.66
N PRO A 58 11.70 3.98 26.31
CA PRO A 58 12.88 3.51 27.02
C PRO A 58 14.00 3.20 26.02
N CYS A 59 15.22 3.58 26.36
CA CYS A 59 16.39 3.25 25.54
C CYS A 59 16.70 1.75 25.66
N PRO A 60 16.82 0.99 24.55
CA PRO A 60 17.10 -0.46 24.60
C PRO A 60 18.52 -0.80 25.11
N TYR A 61 19.37 0.20 25.32
CA TYR A 61 20.76 0.01 25.74
C TYR A 61 21.04 0.42 27.18
N CYS A 62 20.20 1.27 27.78
CA CYS A 62 20.43 1.79 29.13
C CYS A 62 19.14 2.10 29.90
N ASP A 63 17.99 1.69 29.36
CA ASP A 63 16.64 1.82 29.93
C ASP A 63 16.17 3.25 30.28
N TYR A 64 16.94 4.27 29.89
CA TYR A 64 16.55 5.66 30.12
C TYR A 64 15.29 6.03 29.34
N LYS A 65 14.31 6.62 30.04
CA LYS A 65 13.07 7.12 29.43
C LYS A 65 13.34 8.40 28.66
N ASN A 66 13.44 8.29 27.34
CA ASN A 66 13.61 9.43 26.45
C ASN A 66 12.27 9.97 25.98
N LYS A 67 12.25 11.21 25.47
CA LYS A 67 11.07 11.72 24.75
C LYS A 67 10.81 10.80 23.55
N SER A 68 9.54 10.55 23.23
CA SER A 68 9.10 9.68 22.13
C SER A 68 9.70 10.04 20.77
N ASN A 69 10.04 11.31 20.55
CA ASN A 69 10.63 11.84 19.32
C ASN A 69 12.16 12.05 19.42
N ALA A 70 12.81 11.54 20.47
CA ALA A 70 14.25 11.65 20.63
C ALA A 70 14.97 10.73 19.63
N LYS A 71 15.78 11.29 18.74
CA LYS A 71 16.62 10.52 17.79
C LYS A 71 17.78 9.81 18.47
N PHE A 72 18.21 10.33 19.63
CA PHE A 72 19.32 9.81 20.42
C PHE A 72 18.91 9.76 21.90
N CYS A 73 19.45 8.78 22.61
CA CYS A 73 19.28 8.67 24.05
C CYS A 73 20.03 9.81 24.74
N LYS A 74 19.32 10.57 25.57
CA LYS A 74 19.88 11.67 26.34
C LYS A 74 20.96 11.20 27.33
N GLN A 75 20.83 9.99 27.88
CA GLN A 75 21.76 9.47 28.87
C GLN A 75 22.99 8.79 28.25
N CYS A 76 22.80 7.90 27.27
CA CYS A 76 23.92 7.10 26.72
C CYS A 76 24.39 7.54 25.33
N GLY A 77 23.74 8.53 24.70
CA GLY A 77 24.10 9.05 23.38
C GLY A 77 23.79 8.14 22.20
N LYS A 78 23.32 6.90 22.43
CA LYS A 78 23.02 5.94 21.37
C LYS A 78 21.75 6.32 20.60
N LYS A 79 21.73 6.00 19.31
CA LYS A 79 20.60 6.29 18.42
C LYS A 79 19.38 5.46 18.83
N LEU A 80 18.21 6.10 18.91
CA LEU A 80 16.91 5.51 19.26
C LEU A 80 16.00 5.32 18.04
N GLU A 81 16.41 5.84 16.88
CA GLU A 81 15.64 5.75 15.65
C GLU A 81 15.45 4.28 15.27
N LYS A 82 14.19 3.82 15.22
CA LYS A 82 13.86 2.51 14.64
C LYS A 82 14.31 2.49 13.19
N ASN A 83 14.94 1.41 12.76
CA ASN A 83 15.27 1.21 11.34
C ASN A 83 13.98 1.16 10.52
N LEU A 84 14.03 1.62 9.26
CA LEU A 84 12.90 1.58 8.30
C LEU A 84 12.20 0.20 8.27
N ILE A 85 12.98 -0.87 8.38
CA ILE A 85 12.49 -2.26 8.40
C ILE A 85 11.58 -2.52 9.61
N SER A 86 11.94 -2.02 10.80
CA SER A 86 11.11 -2.19 12.00
C SER A 86 9.82 -1.38 11.90
N GLN A 87 9.86 -0.21 11.27
CA GLN A 87 8.68 0.61 11.09
C GLN A 87 7.69 -0.01 10.09
N ILE A 88 8.20 -0.61 9.01
CA ILE A 88 7.39 -1.32 8.02
C ILE A 88 6.79 -2.59 8.63
N ASN A 89 7.57 -3.35 9.42
CA ASN A 89 7.10 -4.58 10.06
C ASN A 89 5.94 -4.33 11.05
N ASP A 90 5.96 -3.20 11.76
CA ASP A 90 4.89 -2.81 12.67
C ASP A 90 3.59 -2.45 11.93
N GLU A 91 3.67 -2.02 10.66
CA GLU A 91 2.51 -1.63 9.83
C GLU A 91 1.97 -2.78 8.94
N ILE A 92 2.70 -3.90 8.82
CA ILE A 92 2.27 -5.05 8.01
C ILE A 92 1.40 -6.01 8.84
N ASN A 93 0.17 -6.21 8.37
CA ASN A 93 -0.72 -7.25 8.90
C ASN A 93 -0.66 -8.50 8.02
N LEU A 94 0.19 -9.45 8.40
CA LEU A 94 0.44 -10.69 7.64
C LEU A 94 -0.85 -11.49 7.38
N PHE A 95 -1.78 -11.52 8.33
CA PHE A 95 -3.05 -12.22 8.18
C PHE A 95 -3.90 -11.60 7.05
N ALA A 96 -3.98 -10.26 7.01
CA ALA A 96 -4.66 -9.55 5.94
C ALA A 96 -4.02 -9.83 4.58
N VAL A 97 -2.67 -9.89 4.53
CA VAL A 97 -1.92 -10.20 3.30
C VAL A 97 -2.26 -11.59 2.76
N PHE A 98 -2.38 -12.62 3.61
CA PHE A 98 -2.79 -13.95 3.17
C PHE A 98 -4.22 -14.01 2.64
N ILE A 99 -5.15 -13.30 3.27
CA ILE A 99 -6.53 -13.21 2.77
C ILE A 99 -6.54 -12.49 1.42
N GLY A 100 -5.83 -11.38 1.29
CA GLY A 100 -5.69 -10.65 0.03
C GLY A 100 -5.07 -11.50 -1.07
N LEU A 101 -4.06 -12.32 -0.76
CA LEU A 101 -3.47 -13.28 -1.69
C LEU A 101 -4.50 -14.31 -2.15
N GLY A 102 -5.31 -14.86 -1.23
CA GLY A 102 -6.39 -15.78 -1.58
C GLY A 102 -7.42 -15.17 -2.54
N VAL A 103 -7.88 -13.95 -2.26
CA VAL A 103 -8.80 -13.21 -3.15
C VAL A 103 -8.15 -12.92 -4.50
N SER A 104 -6.87 -12.55 -4.51
CA SER A 104 -6.10 -12.32 -5.73
C SER A 104 -6.07 -13.56 -6.62
N CYS A 105 -5.83 -14.74 -6.05
CA CYS A 105 -5.84 -16.00 -6.80
C CYS A 105 -7.22 -16.29 -7.43
N ILE A 106 -8.31 -16.04 -6.70
CA ILE A 106 -9.67 -16.21 -7.22
C ILE A 106 -9.92 -15.24 -8.39
N VAL A 107 -9.54 -13.98 -8.23
CA VAL A 107 -9.66 -12.95 -9.28
C VAL A 107 -8.80 -13.30 -10.50
N LEU A 108 -7.62 -13.88 -10.32
CA LEU A 108 -6.77 -14.33 -11.43
C LEU A 108 -7.47 -15.43 -12.24
N ILE A 109 -8.04 -16.44 -11.58
CA ILE A 109 -8.77 -17.53 -12.24
C ILE A 109 -9.97 -16.98 -13.01
N ILE A 110 -10.82 -16.19 -12.34
CA ILE A 110 -12.03 -15.62 -12.95
C ILE A 110 -11.66 -14.65 -14.08
N GLY A 111 -10.67 -13.79 -13.86
CA GLY A 111 -10.18 -12.83 -14.84
C GLY A 111 -9.63 -13.51 -16.09
N SER A 112 -8.90 -14.61 -15.93
CA SER A 112 -8.38 -15.38 -17.07
C SER A 112 -9.49 -15.97 -17.94
N LEU A 113 -10.63 -16.35 -17.35
CA LEU A 113 -11.79 -16.85 -18.09
C LEU A 113 -12.59 -15.72 -18.76
N LEU A 114 -12.84 -14.62 -18.04
CA LEU A 114 -13.64 -13.51 -18.53
C LEU A 114 -12.91 -12.70 -19.62
N PHE A 115 -11.67 -12.33 -19.37
CA PHE A 115 -10.90 -11.51 -20.31
C PHE A 115 -10.40 -12.33 -21.51
N GLY A 116 -10.34 -13.67 -21.42
CA GLY A 116 -10.00 -14.54 -22.55
C GLY A 116 -10.97 -14.38 -23.74
N ALA A 117 -12.27 -14.20 -23.49
CA ALA A 117 -13.26 -13.95 -24.53
C ALA A 117 -13.07 -12.59 -25.23
N ILE A 118 -12.61 -11.58 -24.48
CA ILE A 118 -12.36 -10.23 -24.99
C ILE A 118 -11.10 -10.23 -25.86
N VAL A 119 -10.03 -10.94 -25.46
CA VAL A 119 -8.79 -11.05 -26.25
C VAL A 119 -9.03 -11.68 -27.61
N ALA A 120 -9.86 -12.73 -27.67
CA ALA A 120 -10.22 -13.37 -28.93
C ALA A 120 -10.92 -12.40 -29.91
N SER A 121 -11.54 -11.34 -29.39
CA SER A 121 -12.33 -10.37 -30.15
C SER A 121 -11.57 -9.07 -30.46
N ALA A 122 -10.69 -8.63 -29.57
CA ALA A 122 -10.10 -7.28 -29.58
C ALA A 122 -8.68 -7.21 -30.16
N SER A 123 -8.09 -8.32 -30.63
CA SER A 123 -6.72 -8.36 -31.19
C SER A 123 -5.67 -7.67 -30.32
N LEU A 124 -5.82 -7.75 -28.99
CA LEU A 124 -4.89 -7.13 -28.06
C LEU A 124 -3.59 -7.91 -27.97
N ASP A 125 -2.47 -7.20 -27.85
CA ASP A 125 -1.17 -7.79 -27.53
C ASP A 125 -1.26 -8.65 -26.27
N ILE A 126 -0.76 -9.89 -26.35
CA ILE A 126 -0.80 -10.85 -25.25
C ILE A 126 -0.10 -10.32 -23.99
N SER A 127 0.96 -9.51 -24.14
CA SER A 127 1.66 -8.88 -23.01
C SER A 127 0.82 -7.82 -22.31
N ILE A 128 -0.02 -7.07 -23.04
CA ILE A 128 -0.93 -6.07 -22.43
C ILE A 128 -2.01 -6.79 -21.66
N TYR A 129 -2.58 -7.84 -22.24
CA TYR A 129 -3.57 -8.67 -21.58
C TYR A 129 -3.07 -9.22 -20.24
N ILE A 130 -1.89 -9.85 -20.22
CA ILE A 130 -1.28 -10.36 -18.99
C ILE A 130 -1.09 -9.22 -17.98
N GLY A 131 -0.59 -8.06 -18.42
CA GLY A 131 -0.42 -6.89 -17.57
C GLY A 131 -1.74 -6.42 -16.93
N VAL A 132 -2.82 -6.31 -17.71
CA VAL A 132 -4.13 -5.87 -17.21
C VAL A 132 -4.69 -6.85 -16.17
N VAL A 133 -4.60 -8.16 -16.43
CA VAL A 133 -5.06 -9.18 -15.48
C VAL A 133 -4.28 -9.11 -14.17
N LEU A 134 -2.96 -8.95 -14.23
CA LEU A 134 -2.11 -8.83 -13.03
C LEU A 134 -2.36 -7.52 -12.26
N VAL A 135 -2.60 -6.41 -12.96
CA VAL A 135 -2.96 -5.14 -12.32
C VAL A 135 -4.31 -5.25 -11.62
N PHE A 136 -5.30 -5.89 -12.24
CA PHE A 136 -6.62 -6.10 -11.63
C PHE A 136 -6.55 -7.03 -10.42
N MET A 137 -5.78 -8.12 -10.52
CA MET A 137 -5.45 -9.00 -9.40
C MET A 137 -4.85 -8.21 -8.23
N ALA A 138 -3.82 -7.39 -8.48
CA ALA A 138 -3.14 -6.61 -7.46
C ALA A 138 -4.08 -5.57 -6.82
N LEU A 139 -4.95 -4.93 -7.61
CA LEU A 139 -5.94 -3.97 -7.12
C LEU A 139 -6.98 -4.63 -6.20
N CYS A 140 -7.59 -5.74 -6.63
CA CYS A 140 -8.60 -6.43 -5.84
C CYS A 140 -8.02 -7.02 -4.55
N GLY A 141 -6.86 -7.65 -4.67
CA GLY A 141 -6.14 -8.18 -3.53
C GLY A 141 -5.69 -7.09 -2.55
N GLY A 142 -5.12 -6.00 -3.04
CA GLY A 142 -4.75 -4.83 -2.24
C GLY A 142 -5.96 -4.21 -1.54
N THR A 143 -7.09 -4.08 -2.25
CA THR A 143 -8.35 -3.60 -1.64
C THR A 143 -8.78 -4.50 -0.48
N THR A 144 -8.65 -5.81 -0.64
CA THR A 144 -8.99 -6.78 0.40
C THR A 144 -8.05 -6.67 1.60
N THR A 145 -6.73 -6.53 1.37
CA THR A 145 -5.77 -6.34 2.48
C THR A 145 -6.04 -5.05 3.24
N GLY A 146 -6.41 -3.97 2.55
CA GLY A 146 -6.79 -2.69 3.15
C GLY A 146 -8.04 -2.77 4.02
N ILE A 147 -9.09 -3.45 3.53
CA ILE A 147 -10.35 -3.62 4.29
C ILE A 147 -10.09 -4.42 5.59
N VAL A 148 -9.35 -5.53 5.48
CA VAL A 148 -9.14 -6.42 6.63
C VAL A 148 -8.11 -5.83 7.60
N GLY A 149 -6.95 -5.43 7.11
CA GLY A 149 -5.78 -5.12 7.96
C GLY A 149 -5.47 -3.65 8.17
N GLY A 150 -6.00 -2.74 7.34
CA GLY A 150 -5.63 -1.33 7.40
C GLY A 150 -6.38 -0.54 8.49
N HIS A 151 -5.64 0.26 9.25
CA HIS A 151 -6.19 1.25 10.18
C HIS A 151 -6.18 2.64 9.53
N ASP A 152 -5.02 3.03 8.99
CA ASP A 152 -4.84 4.25 8.23
C ASP A 152 -4.52 4.01 6.76
N PHE A 153 -4.67 5.07 5.95
CA PHE A 153 -4.43 4.99 4.50
C PHE A 153 -3.00 4.58 4.16
N LYS A 154 -2.03 4.95 5.00
CA LYS A 154 -0.62 4.58 4.88
C LYS A 154 -0.40 3.09 5.14
N ASP A 155 -0.97 2.56 6.23
CA ASP A 155 -0.93 1.13 6.53
C ASP A 155 -1.56 0.31 5.39
N GLY A 156 -2.69 0.79 4.87
CA GLY A 156 -3.35 0.21 3.71
C GLY A 156 -2.41 0.13 2.50
N ALA A 157 -1.74 1.24 2.15
CA ALA A 157 -0.79 1.29 1.03
C ALA A 157 0.36 0.29 1.20
N ILE A 158 0.95 0.23 2.40
CA ILE A 158 2.08 -0.67 2.68
C ILE A 158 1.66 -2.14 2.60
N ASN A 159 0.50 -2.48 3.16
CA ASN A 159 -0.05 -3.84 3.09
C ASN A 159 -0.40 -4.25 1.65
N GLY A 160 -0.97 -3.35 0.86
CA GLY A 160 -1.26 -3.58 -0.55
C GLY A 160 -0.01 -3.74 -1.42
N PHE A 161 1.02 -2.91 -1.17
CA PHE A 161 2.32 -3.02 -1.81
C PHE A 161 3.00 -4.36 -1.47
N PHE A 162 3.05 -4.71 -0.18
CA PHE A 162 3.68 -5.95 0.28
C PHE A 162 2.97 -7.20 -0.27
N MET A 163 1.64 -7.19 -0.35
CA MET A 163 0.90 -8.28 -0.99
C MET A 163 1.29 -8.44 -2.46
N SER A 164 1.38 -7.34 -3.21
CA SER A 164 1.77 -7.37 -4.63
C SER A 164 3.19 -7.91 -4.83
N LEU A 165 4.11 -7.56 -3.91
CA LEU A 165 5.46 -8.13 -3.88
C LEU A 165 5.43 -9.64 -3.67
N VAL A 166 4.71 -10.11 -2.65
CA VAL A 166 4.60 -11.53 -2.34
C VAL A 166 3.94 -12.29 -3.50
N ALA A 167 2.87 -11.75 -4.08
CA ALA A 167 2.18 -12.32 -5.22
C ALA A 167 3.09 -12.49 -6.45
N LEU A 168 3.89 -11.47 -6.79
CA LEU A 168 4.83 -11.54 -7.92
C LEU A 168 5.96 -12.55 -7.68
N VAL A 169 6.49 -12.63 -6.46
CA VAL A 169 7.51 -13.62 -6.10
C VAL A 169 6.95 -15.03 -6.23
N ILE A 170 5.76 -15.28 -5.71
CA ILE A 170 5.08 -16.58 -5.80
C ILE A 170 4.79 -16.93 -7.27
N LEU A 171 4.23 -16.01 -8.03
CA LEU A 171 3.93 -16.22 -9.44
C LEU A 171 5.20 -16.48 -10.26
N GLY A 172 6.25 -15.71 -10.04
CA GLY A 172 7.55 -15.89 -10.69
C GLY A 172 8.16 -17.25 -10.38
N PHE A 173 8.04 -17.71 -9.13
CA PHE A 173 8.49 -19.04 -8.74
C PHE A 173 7.69 -20.15 -9.42
N ILE A 174 6.36 -20.04 -9.47
CA ILE A 174 5.48 -21.02 -10.14
C ILE A 174 5.80 -21.09 -11.64
N VAL A 175 5.92 -19.95 -12.32
CA VAL A 175 6.28 -19.88 -13.74
C VAL A 175 7.68 -20.46 -13.97
N GLY A 176 8.64 -20.13 -13.11
CA GLY A 176 10.00 -20.67 -13.17
C GLY A 176 10.04 -22.20 -13.06
N LEU A 177 9.29 -22.77 -12.11
CA LEU A 177 9.16 -24.22 -11.98
C LEU A 177 8.53 -24.87 -13.21
N PHE A 178 7.47 -24.28 -13.75
CA PHE A 178 6.80 -24.80 -14.95
C PHE A 178 7.75 -24.79 -16.15
N LEU A 179 8.49 -23.71 -16.36
CA LEU A 179 9.49 -23.61 -17.43
C LEU A 179 10.64 -24.61 -17.24
N PHE A 180 11.11 -24.81 -16.00
CA PHE A 180 12.15 -25.79 -15.71
C PHE A 180 11.69 -27.22 -16.04
N ILE A 181 10.46 -27.58 -15.65
CA ILE A 181 9.86 -28.89 -15.97
C ILE A 181 9.68 -29.04 -17.48
N ALA A 182 9.14 -28.03 -18.16
CA ALA A 182 8.92 -28.05 -19.60
C ALA A 182 10.23 -28.27 -20.36
N MET A 183 11.29 -27.52 -20.01
CA MET A 183 12.61 -27.68 -20.63
C MET A 183 13.21 -29.06 -20.36
N GLY A 184 13.05 -29.61 -19.16
CA GLY A 184 13.48 -30.97 -18.83
C GLY A 184 12.78 -32.04 -19.69
N ILE A 185 11.47 -31.92 -19.85
CA ILE A 185 10.66 -32.84 -20.68
C ILE A 185 11.06 -32.70 -22.15
N THR A 186 11.17 -31.47 -22.68
CA THR A 186 11.57 -31.23 -24.07
C THR A 186 12.98 -31.77 -24.36
N ALA A 187 13.93 -31.60 -23.44
CA ALA A 187 15.28 -32.13 -23.59
C ALA A 187 15.30 -33.67 -23.60
N ALA A 188 14.53 -34.30 -22.70
CA ALA A 188 14.42 -35.77 -22.64
C ALA A 188 13.73 -36.36 -23.87
N LEU A 189 12.69 -35.70 -24.40
CA LEU A 189 12.04 -36.11 -25.65
C LEU A 189 12.97 -35.90 -26.85
N SER A 190 13.68 -34.78 -26.91
CA SER A 190 14.61 -34.49 -28.00
C SER A 190 15.76 -35.49 -28.06
N SER A 191 16.27 -35.96 -26.91
CA SER A 191 17.29 -36.99 -26.86
C SER A 191 16.74 -38.37 -27.23
N ALA A 192 15.53 -38.72 -26.78
CA ALA A 192 14.88 -40.00 -27.10
C ALA A 192 14.48 -40.13 -28.58
N PHE A 193 14.10 -39.04 -29.25
CA PHE A 193 13.65 -39.03 -30.65
C PHE A 193 14.66 -38.41 -31.63
N SER A 194 15.89 -38.12 -31.19
CA SER A 194 16.96 -37.60 -32.06
C SER A 194 17.19 -38.46 -33.31
N SER A 195 17.09 -39.79 -33.18
CA SER A 195 17.22 -40.75 -34.29
C SER A 195 16.00 -40.83 -35.23
N TYR A 196 14.82 -40.34 -34.84
CA TYR A 196 13.58 -40.38 -35.65
C TYR A 196 13.30 -39.05 -36.36
N SER A 197 13.91 -37.96 -35.89
CA SER A 197 13.69 -36.60 -36.40
C SER A 197 14.18 -36.34 -37.83
N SER A 198 15.05 -37.21 -38.38
CA SER A 198 15.50 -37.15 -39.78
C SER A 198 14.41 -37.55 -40.80
N ALA A 199 13.27 -38.08 -40.35
CA ALA A 199 12.22 -38.62 -41.23
C ALA A 199 10.87 -37.89 -41.17
N ALA A 200 10.68 -36.93 -40.25
CA ALA A 200 9.39 -36.27 -40.05
C ALA A 200 9.47 -34.74 -40.23
N THR A 201 9.79 -34.30 -41.45
CA THR A 201 9.51 -32.93 -41.89
C THR A 201 8.05 -32.86 -42.33
N SER A 202 7.10 -32.64 -41.41
CA SER A 202 5.82 -31.94 -41.66
C SER A 202 4.78 -32.18 -40.55
N SER A 203 4.75 -31.31 -39.55
CA SER A 203 3.49 -30.79 -38.96
C SER A 203 3.86 -29.80 -37.85
N SER A 204 4.12 -28.57 -38.27
CA SER A 204 4.32 -27.43 -37.39
C SER A 204 3.02 -27.10 -36.68
N LEU A 205 2.87 -27.55 -35.43
CA LEU A 205 2.10 -26.85 -34.41
C LEU A 205 3.04 -26.44 -33.26
N GLY A 206 4.15 -25.82 -33.64
CA GLY A 206 4.89 -24.96 -32.75
C GLY A 206 4.38 -23.55 -32.98
N SER A 207 3.72 -22.95 -32.00
CA SER A 207 3.67 -21.50 -31.88
C SER A 207 5.09 -21.00 -31.61
N SER A 208 5.92 -21.02 -32.65
CA SER A 208 7.16 -20.28 -32.70
C SER A 208 6.79 -18.80 -32.82
N THR A 209 6.68 -18.12 -31.68
CA THR A 209 7.02 -16.70 -31.64
C THR A 209 8.54 -16.57 -31.83
N SER A 210 9.01 -16.90 -33.03
CA SER A 210 10.28 -16.42 -33.56
C SER A 210 9.98 -15.08 -34.23
N SER A 211 9.72 -14.05 -33.40
CA SER A 211 9.91 -12.69 -33.89
C SER A 211 11.41 -12.47 -33.97
N SER A 212 11.93 -12.35 -35.18
CA SER A 212 13.18 -11.64 -35.45
C SER A 212 12.95 -10.18 -35.04
N ALA A 213 12.96 -9.92 -33.74
CA ALA A 213 12.76 -8.61 -33.16
C ALA A 213 13.94 -7.74 -33.59
N GLY A 214 13.67 -6.63 -34.28
CA GLY A 214 14.69 -5.61 -34.46
C GLY A 214 15.18 -5.16 -33.08
N SER A 215 16.39 -4.62 -32.99
CA SER A 215 16.93 -4.12 -31.72
C SER A 215 15.94 -3.17 -31.01
N GLY A 216 15.19 -2.37 -31.77
CA GLY A 216 14.11 -1.51 -31.25
C GLY A 216 12.93 -2.26 -30.61
N ASP A 217 12.50 -3.39 -31.17
CA ASP A 217 11.38 -4.18 -30.66
C ASP A 217 11.72 -4.87 -29.33
N PHE A 218 12.99 -5.27 -29.17
CA PHE A 218 13.49 -5.82 -27.91
C PHE A 218 13.48 -4.79 -26.78
N PHE A 219 13.97 -3.57 -27.03
CA PHE A 219 13.95 -2.48 -26.04
C PHE A 219 12.52 -2.09 -25.65
N LEU A 220 11.59 -2.02 -26.62
CA LEU A 220 10.19 -1.73 -26.35
C LEU A 220 9.51 -2.82 -25.52
N THR A 221 9.85 -4.09 -25.77
CA THR A 221 9.31 -5.24 -25.02
C THR A 221 9.78 -5.21 -23.56
N ILE A 222 11.07 -4.97 -23.33
CA ILE A 222 11.63 -4.82 -21.97
C ILE A 222 10.98 -3.63 -21.26
N PHE A 223 10.90 -2.48 -21.93
CA PHE A 223 10.31 -1.28 -21.36
C PHE A 223 8.85 -1.52 -20.95
N LYS A 224 8.05 -2.16 -21.81
CA LYS A 224 6.66 -2.53 -21.53
C LYS A 224 6.55 -3.44 -20.29
N GLY A 225 7.45 -4.40 -20.15
CA GLY A 225 7.53 -5.27 -18.97
C GLY A 225 7.81 -4.50 -17.67
N ILE A 226 8.79 -3.58 -17.70
CA ILE A 226 9.13 -2.75 -16.54
C ILE A 226 7.95 -1.86 -16.13
N VAL A 227 7.28 -1.22 -17.10
CA VAL A 227 6.10 -0.38 -16.83
C VAL A 227 4.99 -1.19 -16.19
N ILE A 228 4.69 -2.39 -16.70
CA ILE A 228 3.68 -3.28 -16.11
C ILE A 228 4.05 -3.65 -14.67
N MET A 229 5.31 -3.99 -14.39
CA MET A 229 5.75 -4.29 -13.02
C MET A 229 5.54 -3.12 -12.07
N ILE A 230 5.90 -1.90 -12.49
CA ILE A 230 5.67 -0.69 -11.69
C ILE A 230 4.16 -0.48 -11.45
N LEU A 231 3.34 -0.64 -12.49
CA LEU A 231 1.89 -0.50 -12.37
C LEU A 231 1.29 -1.50 -11.37
N ILE A 232 1.76 -2.74 -11.36
CA ILE A 232 1.29 -3.75 -10.39
C ILE A 232 1.54 -3.29 -8.96
N PHE A 233 2.73 -2.78 -8.65
CA PHE A 233 3.04 -2.25 -7.31
C PHE A 233 2.21 -1.02 -6.95
N VAL A 234 2.06 -0.08 -7.90
CA VAL A 234 1.27 1.15 -7.70
C VAL A 234 -0.19 0.80 -7.44
N PHE A 235 -0.80 -0.05 -8.27
CA PHE A 235 -2.19 -0.46 -8.11
C PHE A 235 -2.43 -1.32 -6.87
N GLY A 236 -1.45 -2.12 -6.47
CA GLY A 236 -1.46 -2.81 -5.18
C GLY A 236 -1.54 -1.85 -4.01
N ALA A 237 -0.68 -0.83 -3.97
CA ALA A 237 -0.68 0.20 -2.94
C ALA A 237 -1.98 1.04 -2.96
N VAL A 238 -2.41 1.48 -4.14
CA VAL A 238 -3.66 2.24 -4.33
C VAL A 238 -4.87 1.42 -3.87
N GLY A 239 -4.94 0.14 -4.24
CA GLY A 239 -5.96 -0.78 -3.78
C GLY A 239 -5.96 -0.89 -2.26
N GLY A 240 -4.79 -1.05 -1.65
CA GLY A 240 -4.60 -1.03 -0.20
C GLY A 240 -5.21 0.19 0.49
N SER A 241 -4.86 1.40 0.05
CA SER A 241 -5.44 2.63 0.60
C SER A 241 -6.94 2.76 0.33
N PHE A 242 -7.39 2.37 -0.85
CA PHE A 242 -8.81 2.37 -1.22
C PHE A 242 -9.63 1.39 -0.38
N GLY A 243 -9.06 0.25 0.00
CA GLY A 243 -9.70 -0.69 0.92
C GLY A 243 -9.96 -0.07 2.30
N VAL A 244 -9.03 0.73 2.81
CA VAL A 244 -9.21 1.47 4.08
C VAL A 244 -10.30 2.54 3.94
N PHE A 245 -10.37 3.22 2.79
CA PHE A 245 -11.46 4.15 2.50
C PHE A 245 -12.82 3.47 2.59
N ILE A 246 -12.99 2.33 1.91
CA ILE A 246 -14.22 1.53 1.93
C ILE A 246 -14.56 1.10 3.36
N LYS A 247 -13.58 0.62 4.12
CA LYS A 247 -13.76 0.21 5.52
C LYS A 247 -14.32 1.34 6.37
N LYS A 248 -13.76 2.55 6.24
CA LYS A 248 -14.22 3.75 6.98
C LYS A 248 -15.65 4.13 6.56
N ALA A 249 -15.94 4.11 5.26
CA ALA A 249 -17.28 4.38 4.74
C ALA A 249 -18.34 3.36 5.22
N LEU A 250 -18.02 2.07 5.24
CA LEU A 250 -18.91 1.02 5.75
C LEU A 250 -19.19 1.21 7.25
N LYS A 251 -18.17 1.58 8.02
CA LYS A 251 -18.33 1.82 9.46
C LYS A 251 -19.20 3.05 9.76
N SER A 252 -19.12 4.10 8.94
CA SER A 252 -19.99 5.27 9.11
C SER A 252 -21.45 5.03 8.74
N VAL A 253 -21.74 4.03 7.90
CA VAL A 253 -23.12 3.66 7.54
C VAL A 253 -23.74 2.72 8.59
N SER A 254 -22.92 1.94 9.28
CA SER A 254 -23.37 1.00 10.31
C SER A 254 -23.60 1.64 11.70
N ASN A 255 -23.21 2.90 11.88
CA ASN A 255 -23.33 3.65 13.14
C ASN A 255 -24.38 4.76 12.99
#